data_AF-A0A169QC62-F1
#
_entry.id   AF-A0A169QC62-F1
#
_cell.length_a   1.000
_cell.length_b   1.000
_cell.length_c   1.000
_cell.angle_alpha   90.00
_cell.angle_beta   90.00
_cell.angle_gamma   90.00
#
_symmetry.space_group_name_H-M   'P 1'
#
loop_
_entity.id
_entity.type
_entity.pdbx_description
1 polymer ?
#
loop_
_entity_poly.entity_id
_entity_poly.type
_entity_poly.pdbx_seq_one_letter_code
_entity_poly.pdbx_strand_id
1 'polypeptide(L)'
;MTQEKPNVLTQEEAKKTLSDLLSAFRFLEAAAPDITVEGFKALLVVALTSWGNDLVRLPDVTKVSKVLDKSPSRASRLAGALSDPEGLALVEARSGLSGTRSESLIITDHGKALVSSFLEVLTDRRIEELPFQNFEGLQGAKNSARSSKKEKEIYLKQSEYDKETLTLKVGPKSDVFSDEVRNWCLDNLSAPPMMVPDAEEVLISFAKVSDAVYFKLQWCW
;
A
#
# COMPACT_ATOMS: atom_id res chain seq x y z
N MET A 1 -10.69 -2.07 30.07
CA MET A 1 -11.53 -0.85 30.12
C MET A 1 -11.01 0.10 29.07
N THR A 2 -11.65 0.15 27.91
CA THR A 2 -11.29 1.07 26.83
C THR A 2 -11.82 2.45 27.25
N GLN A 3 -10.92 3.37 27.62
CA GLN A 3 -11.34 4.76 27.85
C GLN A 3 -11.82 5.31 26.50
N GLU A 4 -13.13 5.45 26.34
CA GLU A 4 -13.70 6.22 25.24
C GLU A 4 -13.15 7.64 25.33
N LYS A 5 -12.29 8.01 24.37
CA LYS A 5 -11.90 9.40 24.23
C LYS A 5 -13.18 10.22 24.03
N PRO A 6 -13.41 11.28 24.80
CA PRO A 6 -14.58 12.12 24.62
C PRO A 6 -14.60 12.63 23.17
N ASN A 7 -15.76 12.51 22.51
CA ASN A 7 -15.98 12.96 21.13
C ASN A 7 -16.03 14.50 20.99
N VAL A 8 -15.51 15.23 21.98
CA VAL A 8 -15.52 16.68 22.05
C VAL A 8 -14.09 17.15 22.29
N LEU A 9 -13.57 17.91 21.33
CA LEU A 9 -12.26 18.54 21.43
C LEU A 9 -12.37 19.76 22.36
N THR A 10 -11.52 19.85 23.38
CA THR A 10 -11.48 21.03 24.24
C THR A 10 -10.90 22.24 23.49
N GLN A 11 -11.18 23.45 23.97
CA GLN A 11 -10.59 24.67 23.38
C GLN A 11 -9.06 24.67 23.45
N GLU A 12 -8.49 24.14 24.53
CA GLU A 12 -7.04 24.03 24.69
C GLU A 12 -6.42 23.04 23.71
N GLU A 13 -7.04 21.86 23.52
CA GLU A 13 -6.63 20.89 22.51
C GLU A 13 -6.74 21.48 21.10
N ALA A 14 -7.83 22.19 20.79
CA ALA A 14 -8.01 22.83 19.47
C ALA A 14 -6.89 23.85 19.20
N LYS A 15 -6.60 24.71 20.19
CA LYS A 15 -5.52 25.70 20.09
C LYS A 15 -4.16 25.04 19.91
N LYS A 16 -3.89 23.97 20.67
CA LYS A 16 -2.65 23.19 20.53
C LYS A 16 -2.53 22.58 19.13
N THR A 17 -3.56 21.88 18.66
CA THR A 17 -3.56 21.27 17.32
C THR A 17 -3.32 22.30 16.21
N LEU A 18 -3.92 23.49 16.29
CA LEU A 18 -3.67 24.57 15.33
C LEU A 18 -2.21 25.08 15.38
N SER A 19 -1.63 25.21 16.58
CA SER A 19 -0.24 25.60 16.77
C SER A 19 0.73 24.55 16.21
N ASP A 20 0.46 23.28 16.47
CA ASP A 20 1.26 22.15 15.98
C ASP A 20 1.20 22.08 14.44
N LEU A 21 0.01 22.28 13.87
CA LEU A 21 -0.18 22.33 12.42
C LEU A 21 0.59 23.48 11.76
N LEU A 22 0.55 24.68 12.37
CA LEU A 22 1.32 25.82 11.88
C LEU A 22 2.83 25.56 11.93
N SER A 23 3.29 24.90 12.99
CA SER A 23 4.69 24.52 13.15
C SER A 23 5.12 23.52 12.08
N ALA A 24 4.27 22.53 11.79
CA ALA A 24 4.53 21.55 10.74
C ALA A 24 4.59 22.18 9.34
N PHE A 25 3.74 23.16 9.04
CA PHE A 25 3.83 23.90 7.78
C PHE A 25 5.07 24.80 7.68
N ARG A 26 5.46 25.46 8.77
CA ARG A 26 6.73 26.21 8.81
C ARG A 26 7.94 25.31 8.59
N PHE A 27 7.90 24.11 9.18
CA PHE A 27 8.92 23.09 8.91
C PHE A 27 8.93 22.72 7.43
N LEU A 28 7.77 22.46 6.82
CA LEU A 28 7.66 22.11 5.40
C LEU A 28 8.26 23.20 4.49
N GLU A 29 7.92 24.47 4.75
CA GLU A 29 8.47 25.62 4.02
C GLU A 29 10.00 25.69 4.09
N ALA A 30 10.58 25.33 5.24
CA ALA A 30 12.03 25.32 5.43
C ALA A 30 12.71 24.08 4.83
N ALA A 31 12.10 22.91 4.95
CA ALA A 31 12.68 21.63 4.54
C ALA A 31 12.53 21.35 3.04
N ALA A 32 11.47 21.89 2.41
CA ALA A 32 11.18 21.69 1.00
C ALA A 32 10.59 22.99 0.40
N PRO A 33 11.39 24.07 0.25
CA PRO A 33 10.90 25.39 -0.14
C PRO A 33 10.20 25.42 -1.50
N ASP A 34 10.56 24.51 -2.41
CA ASP A 34 9.98 24.42 -3.75
C ASP A 34 8.69 23.59 -3.79
N ILE A 35 8.30 22.96 -2.67
CA ILE A 35 7.06 22.17 -2.63
C ILE A 35 5.85 23.09 -2.49
N THR A 36 4.92 22.99 -3.43
CA THR A 36 3.63 23.66 -3.29
C THR A 36 2.75 22.91 -2.29
N VAL A 37 1.78 23.61 -1.67
CA VAL A 37 0.78 22.96 -0.80
C VAL A 37 0.03 21.83 -1.53
N GLU A 38 -0.27 22.01 -2.81
CA GLU A 38 -0.90 20.94 -3.61
C GLU A 38 0.06 19.77 -3.88
N GLY A 39 1.34 20.05 -4.12
CA GLY A 39 2.39 19.03 -4.23
C GLY A 39 2.53 18.22 -2.95
N PHE A 40 2.55 18.88 -1.79
CA PHE A 40 2.61 18.21 -0.51
C PHE A 40 1.36 17.36 -0.24
N LYS A 41 0.16 17.85 -0.58
CA LYS A 41 -1.06 17.03 -0.51
C LYS A 41 -0.94 15.78 -1.39
N ALA A 42 -0.42 15.90 -2.61
CA ALA A 42 -0.20 14.75 -3.49
C ALA A 42 0.82 13.77 -2.89
N LEU A 43 1.90 14.26 -2.26
CA LEU A 43 2.86 13.42 -1.54
C LEU A 43 2.19 12.67 -0.39
N LEU A 44 1.34 13.31 0.41
CA LEU A 44 0.59 12.65 1.48
C LEU A 44 -0.35 11.57 0.95
N VAL A 45 -0.98 11.77 -0.22
CA VAL A 45 -1.80 10.73 -0.86
C VAL A 45 -0.95 9.53 -1.26
N VAL A 46 0.23 9.76 -1.83
CA VAL A 46 1.18 8.70 -2.17
C VAL A 46 1.63 7.97 -0.91
N ALA A 47 2.07 8.70 0.12
CA ALA A 47 2.49 8.12 1.39
C ALA A 47 1.39 7.27 2.04
N LEU A 48 0.17 7.79 2.15
CA LEU A 48 -0.96 7.09 2.75
C LEU A 48 -1.34 5.82 1.96
N THR A 49 -1.31 5.88 0.62
CA THR A 49 -1.67 4.73 -0.22
C THR A 49 -0.55 3.68 -0.26
N SER A 50 0.69 4.10 -0.01
CA SER A 50 1.84 3.21 0.14
C SER A 50 2.05 2.74 1.59
N TRP A 51 1.21 3.19 2.53
CA TRP A 51 1.33 2.90 3.95
C TRP A 51 0.84 1.49 4.27
N GLY A 52 1.72 0.67 4.81
CA GLY A 52 1.48 -0.72 5.12
C GLY A 52 1.89 -1.66 3.99
N ASN A 53 2.49 -2.78 4.37
CA ASN A 53 2.92 -3.86 3.46
C ASN A 53 1.75 -4.68 2.90
N ASP A 54 0.52 -4.37 3.30
CA ASP A 54 -0.70 -5.13 3.03
C ASP A 54 -1.47 -4.63 1.80
N LEU A 55 -1.09 -3.47 1.28
CA LEU A 55 -1.69 -2.88 0.10
C LEU A 55 -0.93 -3.35 -1.15
N VAL A 56 -1.66 -3.88 -2.13
CA VAL A 56 -1.08 -4.57 -3.30
C VAL A 56 -0.99 -3.67 -4.53
N ARG A 57 -1.58 -2.47 -4.43
CA ARG A 57 -1.55 -1.48 -5.48
C ARG A 57 -0.84 -0.25 -4.96
N LEU A 58 0.28 0.04 -5.58
CA LEU A 58 0.92 1.33 -5.44
C LEU A 58 -0.01 2.43 -5.98
N PRO A 59 0.06 3.65 -5.41
CA PRO A 59 -0.68 4.78 -5.93
C PRO A 59 -0.28 5.09 -7.37
N ASP A 60 -1.21 5.64 -8.13
CA ASP A 60 -0.98 6.14 -9.48
C ASP A 60 -1.57 7.55 -9.62
N VAL A 61 -1.37 8.17 -10.79
CA VAL A 61 -1.94 9.48 -11.10
C VAL A 61 -3.47 9.50 -10.94
N THR A 62 -4.16 8.40 -11.24
CA THR A 62 -5.62 8.27 -11.07
C THR A 62 -6.02 8.39 -9.60
N LYS A 63 -5.28 7.75 -8.70
CA LYS A 63 -5.50 7.84 -7.25
C LYS A 63 -5.31 9.26 -6.75
N VAL A 64 -4.23 9.93 -7.15
CA VAL A 64 -3.95 11.33 -6.80
C VAL A 64 -5.07 12.25 -7.31
N SER A 65 -5.47 12.08 -8.57
CA SER A 65 -6.57 12.83 -9.20
C SER A 65 -7.87 12.70 -8.41
N LYS A 66 -8.25 11.47 -8.04
CA LYS A 66 -9.50 11.21 -7.30
C LYS A 66 -9.48 11.77 -5.89
N VAL A 67 -8.40 11.58 -5.14
CA VAL A 67 -8.34 12.00 -3.72
C VAL A 67 -8.26 13.51 -3.60
N LEU A 68 -7.57 14.18 -4.53
CA LEU A 68 -7.43 15.64 -4.51
C LEU A 68 -8.54 16.38 -5.29
N ASP A 69 -9.50 15.64 -5.86
CA ASP A 69 -10.54 16.18 -6.74
C ASP A 69 -9.97 17.07 -7.85
N LYS A 70 -8.95 16.56 -8.55
CA LYS A 70 -8.25 17.26 -9.65
C LYS A 70 -8.39 16.49 -10.96
N SER A 71 -8.28 17.20 -12.08
CA SER A 71 -8.19 16.55 -13.39
C SER A 71 -6.95 15.65 -13.49
N PRO A 72 -7.00 14.56 -14.30
CA PRO A 72 -5.85 13.69 -14.52
C PRO A 72 -4.59 14.45 -14.97
N SER A 73 -4.75 15.46 -15.83
CA SER A 73 -3.63 16.29 -16.30
C SER A 73 -2.98 17.09 -15.17
N ARG A 74 -3.77 17.63 -14.22
CA ARG A 74 -3.22 18.37 -13.08
C ARG A 74 -2.55 17.42 -12.08
N ALA A 75 -3.15 16.25 -11.83
CA ALA A 75 -2.53 15.21 -11.01
C ALA A 75 -1.21 14.70 -11.62
N SER A 76 -1.16 14.54 -12.94
CA SER A 76 0.06 14.15 -13.66
C SER A 76 1.17 15.21 -13.51
N ARG A 77 0.84 16.50 -13.59
CA ARG A 77 1.83 17.58 -13.33
C ARG A 77 2.34 17.57 -11.89
N LEU A 78 1.46 17.33 -10.91
CA LEU A 78 1.86 17.22 -9.51
C LEU A 78 2.78 16.00 -9.30
N ALA A 79 2.43 14.85 -9.86
CA ALA A 79 3.28 13.66 -9.80
C ALA A 79 4.63 13.89 -10.50
N GLY A 80 4.64 14.57 -11.65
CA GLY A 80 5.86 14.95 -12.36
C GLY A 80 6.76 15.86 -11.53
N ALA A 81 6.21 16.90 -10.91
CA ALA A 81 6.98 17.79 -10.03
C ALA A 81 7.54 17.07 -8.79
N LEU A 82 6.81 16.11 -8.23
CA LEU A 82 7.30 15.28 -7.13
C LEU A 82 8.37 14.28 -7.55
N SER A 83 8.40 13.90 -8.83
CA SER A 83 9.33 12.91 -9.38
C SER A 83 10.49 13.51 -10.15
N ASP A 84 10.60 14.83 -10.19
CA ASP A 84 11.65 15.53 -10.91
C ASP A 84 13.02 15.25 -10.25
N PRO A 85 13.96 14.60 -10.95
CA PRO A 85 15.29 14.30 -10.42
C PRO A 85 16.15 15.54 -10.21
N GLU A 86 15.89 16.62 -10.97
CA GLU A 86 16.55 17.92 -10.78
C GLU A 86 15.83 18.77 -9.72
N GLY A 87 14.67 18.31 -9.26
CA GLY A 87 13.86 18.92 -8.22
C GLY A 87 13.96 18.16 -6.89
N LEU A 88 12.81 18.00 -6.21
CA LEU A 88 12.78 17.41 -4.86
C LEU A 88 12.92 15.88 -4.85
N ALA A 89 12.66 15.20 -5.98
CA ALA A 89 12.74 13.74 -6.13
C ALA A 89 12.10 12.94 -4.96
N LEU A 90 10.90 13.35 -4.53
CA LEU A 90 10.19 12.78 -3.37
C LEU A 90 9.41 11.50 -3.74
N VAL A 91 9.16 11.30 -5.03
CA VAL A 91 8.45 10.15 -5.58
C VAL A 91 9.20 9.65 -6.81
N GLU A 92 9.15 8.35 -7.07
CA GLU A 92 9.64 7.73 -8.30
C GLU A 92 8.45 7.16 -9.08
N ALA A 93 8.33 7.51 -10.35
CA ALA A 93 7.33 6.94 -11.25
C ALA A 93 7.91 5.70 -11.94
N ARG A 94 7.30 4.53 -11.73
CA ARG A 94 7.70 3.27 -12.37
C ARG A 94 6.55 2.60 -13.09
N SER A 95 6.84 2.13 -14.30
CA SER A 95 5.93 1.26 -15.03
C SER A 95 5.99 -0.18 -14.48
N GLY A 96 4.92 -0.95 -14.69
CA GLY A 96 5.01 -2.41 -14.56
C GLY A 96 4.33 -3.05 -13.35
N LEU A 97 3.83 -2.31 -12.34
CA LEU A 97 3.07 -2.90 -11.23
C LEU A 97 1.56 -2.65 -11.30
N SER A 98 1.14 -1.42 -11.53
CA SER A 98 -0.28 -1.07 -11.63
C SER A 98 -0.97 -1.89 -12.75
N GLY A 99 -2.15 -2.45 -12.49
CA GLY A 99 -2.99 -3.07 -13.51
C GLY A 99 -3.62 -2.06 -14.48
N THR A 100 -3.03 -0.86 -14.57
CA THR A 100 -3.50 0.31 -15.31
C THR A 100 -2.43 0.78 -16.28
N ARG A 101 -2.80 1.60 -17.27
CA ARG A 101 -1.84 2.19 -18.23
C ARG A 101 -0.91 3.24 -17.59
N SER A 102 -1.18 3.63 -16.35
CA SER A 102 -0.46 4.64 -15.58
C SER A 102 0.73 4.06 -14.82
N GLU A 103 1.79 4.85 -14.70
CA GLU A 103 2.92 4.54 -13.84
C GLU A 103 2.50 4.49 -12.37
N SER A 104 3.12 3.57 -11.63
CA SER A 104 3.02 3.47 -10.18
C SER A 104 3.95 4.50 -9.55
N LEU A 105 3.46 5.18 -8.53
CA LEU A 105 4.19 6.19 -7.77
C LEU A 105 4.73 5.54 -6.50
N ILE A 106 6.05 5.60 -6.32
CA ILE A 106 6.76 5.03 -5.18
C ILE A 106 7.36 6.17 -4.37
N ILE A 107 7.15 6.20 -3.07
CA ILE A 107 7.78 7.22 -2.23
C ILE A 107 9.28 6.93 -2.08
N THR A 108 10.13 7.91 -2.39
CA THR A 108 11.59 7.78 -2.24
C THR A 108 11.98 7.94 -0.78
N ASP A 109 13.20 7.57 -0.40
CA ASP A 109 13.67 7.76 0.98
C ASP A 109 13.66 9.23 1.42
N HIS A 110 13.90 10.15 0.48
CA HIS A 110 13.75 11.58 0.73
C HIS A 110 12.28 11.95 1.00
N GLY A 111 11.34 11.46 0.19
CA GLY A 111 9.90 11.62 0.43
C GLY A 111 9.46 11.06 1.78
N LYS A 112 9.95 9.87 2.15
CA LYS A 112 9.68 9.23 3.46
C LYS A 112 10.18 10.11 4.59
N ALA A 113 11.43 10.58 4.52
CA ALA A 113 12.02 11.43 5.56
C ALA A 113 11.25 12.75 5.74
N LEU A 114 10.79 13.36 4.65
CA LEU A 114 9.99 14.58 4.70
C LEU A 114 8.63 14.34 5.36
N VAL A 115 7.93 13.26 5.00
CA VAL A 115 6.64 12.88 5.60
C VAL A 115 6.80 12.52 7.07
N SER A 116 7.81 11.73 7.44
CA SER A 116 8.12 11.41 8.83
C SER A 116 8.33 12.68 9.64
N SER A 117 9.24 13.55 9.21
CA SER A 117 9.58 14.77 9.94
C SER A 117 8.38 15.71 10.09
N PHE A 118 7.55 15.84 9.04
CA PHE A 118 6.31 16.62 9.12
C PHE A 118 5.35 16.06 10.18
N LEU A 119 5.15 14.74 10.22
CA LEU A 119 4.28 14.09 11.19
C LEU A 119 4.88 14.15 12.61
N GLU A 120 6.20 14.07 12.76
CA GLU A 120 6.87 14.24 14.05
C GLU A 120 6.63 15.64 14.62
N VAL A 121 6.79 16.69 13.82
CA VAL A 121 6.50 18.08 14.22
C VAL A 121 5.01 18.27 14.54
N LEU A 122 4.12 17.68 13.73
CA LEU A 122 2.67 17.80 13.92
C LEU A 122 2.17 17.08 15.20
N THR A 123 2.81 15.97 15.57
CA THR A 123 2.33 15.11 16.67
C THR A 123 3.16 15.23 17.93
N ASP A 124 4.32 15.88 17.86
CA ASP A 124 5.36 15.91 18.91
C ASP A 124 5.77 14.50 19.36
N ARG A 125 5.81 13.57 18.40
CA ARG A 125 6.11 12.15 18.64
C ARG A 125 7.03 11.64 17.55
N ARG A 126 8.04 10.88 17.95
CA ARG A 126 8.81 10.07 17.00
C ARG A 126 7.93 8.96 16.45
N ILE A 127 8.07 8.74 15.17
CA ILE A 127 7.34 7.68 14.48
C ILE A 127 8.31 6.51 14.32
N GLU A 128 7.86 5.31 14.70
CA GLU A 128 8.59 4.09 14.35
C GLU A 128 8.73 3.99 12.82
N GLU A 129 9.67 3.17 12.34
CA GLU A 129 9.94 3.06 10.90
C GLU A 129 8.64 2.92 10.08
N LEU A 130 8.47 3.81 9.10
CA LEU A 130 7.25 3.87 8.31
C LEU A 130 7.16 2.62 7.41
N PRO A 131 6.10 1.81 7.51
CA PRO A 131 6.00 0.53 6.82
C PRO A 131 5.59 0.71 5.36
N PHE A 132 6.41 1.39 4.56
CA PHE A 132 6.12 1.63 3.15
C PHE A 132 6.38 0.37 2.31
N GLN A 133 5.52 0.14 1.32
CA GLN A 133 5.67 -0.97 0.38
C GLN A 133 7.04 -0.99 -0.33
N ASN A 134 7.60 -2.19 -0.45
CA ASN A 134 8.79 -2.45 -1.25
C ASN A 134 8.40 -2.80 -2.71
N PHE A 135 8.70 -1.89 -3.64
CA PHE A 135 8.46 -2.10 -5.08
C PHE A 135 9.12 -3.37 -5.60
N GLU A 136 10.37 -3.65 -5.23
CA GLU A 136 11.09 -4.84 -5.72
C GLU A 136 10.45 -6.13 -5.22
N GLY A 137 9.91 -6.13 -4.00
CA GLY A 137 9.13 -7.25 -3.46
C GLY A 137 7.83 -7.49 -4.23
N LEU A 138 7.12 -6.42 -4.59
CA LEU A 138 5.90 -6.50 -5.40
C LEU A 138 6.20 -6.86 -6.87
N GLN A 139 7.32 -6.40 -7.42
CA GLN A 139 7.73 -6.70 -8.79
C GLN A 139 8.25 -8.13 -8.89
N GLY A 140 9.01 -8.59 -7.90
CA GLY A 140 9.40 -9.99 -7.72
C GLY A 140 8.17 -10.90 -7.67
N ALA A 141 7.16 -10.53 -6.85
CA ALA A 141 5.87 -11.23 -6.81
C ALA A 141 5.23 -11.40 -8.18
N LYS A 142 5.08 -10.27 -8.88
CA LYS A 142 4.42 -10.19 -10.18
C LYS A 142 5.21 -10.95 -11.24
N ASN A 143 6.53 -10.86 -11.18
CA ASN A 143 7.41 -11.56 -12.08
C ASN A 143 7.37 -13.06 -11.83
N SER A 144 7.42 -13.53 -10.58
CA SER A 144 7.22 -14.94 -10.22
C SER A 144 5.87 -15.49 -10.69
N ALA A 145 4.80 -14.68 -10.60
CA ALA A 145 3.49 -15.03 -11.13
C ALA A 145 3.40 -15.03 -12.66
N ARG A 146 4.33 -14.34 -13.36
CA ARG A 146 4.40 -14.29 -14.83
C ARG A 146 5.41 -15.27 -15.41
N SER A 147 6.48 -15.57 -14.69
CA SER A 147 7.59 -16.44 -15.08
C SER A 147 7.34 -17.90 -14.73
N SER A 148 6.25 -18.20 -14.00
CA SER A 148 5.57 -19.49 -14.12
C SER A 148 5.06 -19.63 -15.55
N LYS A 149 5.97 -20.04 -16.43
CA LYS A 149 5.70 -20.50 -17.78
C LYS A 149 4.50 -21.44 -17.72
N LYS A 150 3.60 -21.22 -18.67
CA LYS A 150 2.42 -22.01 -18.99
C LYS A 150 2.74 -23.49 -19.18
N GLU A 151 2.92 -24.20 -18.08
CA GLU A 151 2.68 -25.62 -17.88
C GLU A 151 2.07 -25.73 -16.47
N LYS A 152 0.88 -25.16 -16.25
CA LYS A 152 0.16 -25.34 -14.98
C LYS A 152 -1.18 -25.99 -15.28
N GLU A 153 -1.26 -27.28 -14.96
CA GLU A 153 -2.51 -28.04 -14.95
C GLU A 153 -3.39 -27.65 -13.75
N ILE A 154 -2.80 -27.05 -12.71
CA ILE A 154 -3.47 -26.72 -11.45
C ILE A 154 -3.98 -25.27 -11.46
N TYR A 155 -5.30 -25.14 -11.37
CA TYR A 155 -6.02 -23.86 -11.33
C TYR A 155 -7.06 -23.91 -10.21
N LEU A 156 -7.04 -22.90 -9.33
CA LEU A 156 -7.98 -22.81 -8.22
C LEU A 156 -9.10 -21.82 -8.56
N LYS A 157 -10.33 -22.33 -8.55
CA LYS A 157 -11.53 -21.50 -8.66
C LYS A 157 -11.81 -20.88 -7.29
N GLN A 158 -11.81 -19.55 -7.24
CA GLN A 158 -12.29 -18.81 -6.08
C GLN A 158 -13.82 -18.70 -6.10
N SER A 159 -14.48 -19.16 -5.06
CA SER A 159 -15.95 -19.02 -4.89
C SER A 159 -16.32 -17.86 -3.97
N GLU A 160 -15.52 -17.57 -2.94
CA GLU A 160 -15.82 -16.55 -1.95
C GLU A 160 -14.56 -15.89 -1.39
N TYR A 161 -14.66 -14.63 -0.96
CA TYR A 161 -13.60 -13.94 -0.22
C TYR A 161 -14.20 -13.07 0.89
N ASP A 162 -13.86 -13.40 2.12
CA ASP A 162 -14.15 -12.59 3.28
C ASP A 162 -12.96 -11.68 3.61
N LYS A 163 -13.19 -10.37 3.52
CA LYS A 163 -12.19 -9.33 3.77
C LYS A 163 -11.94 -9.07 5.25
N GLU A 164 -12.90 -9.36 6.12
CA GLU A 164 -12.78 -9.11 7.56
C GLU A 164 -11.92 -10.19 8.22
N THR A 165 -12.12 -11.44 7.79
CA THR A 165 -11.37 -12.60 8.31
C THR A 165 -10.17 -12.99 7.44
N LEU A 166 -9.95 -12.31 6.31
CA LEU A 166 -8.91 -12.63 5.32
C LEU A 166 -8.95 -14.10 4.89
N THR A 167 -10.15 -14.61 4.63
CA THR A 167 -10.38 -16.01 4.28
C THR A 167 -10.86 -16.14 2.84
N LEU A 168 -10.14 -16.93 2.05
CA LEU A 168 -10.51 -17.30 0.68
C LEU A 168 -11.13 -18.69 0.65
N LYS A 169 -12.26 -18.84 -0.02
CA LYS A 169 -12.82 -20.15 -0.35
C LYS A 169 -12.42 -20.52 -1.77
N VAL A 170 -11.63 -21.58 -1.90
CA VAL A 170 -11.01 -22.00 -3.16
C VAL A 170 -11.11 -23.50 -3.36
N GLY A 171 -11.26 -23.94 -4.61
CA GLY A 171 -11.25 -25.36 -4.97
C GLY A 171 -10.68 -25.61 -6.37
N PRO A 172 -10.52 -26.87 -6.79
CA PRO A 172 -10.90 -28.06 -6.05
C PRO A 172 -9.91 -28.41 -4.93
N LYS A 173 -10.38 -29.06 -3.86
CA LYS A 173 -9.60 -29.39 -2.66
C LYS A 173 -8.33 -30.21 -2.95
N SER A 174 -8.36 -31.11 -3.93
CA SER A 174 -7.20 -31.89 -4.38
C SER A 174 -6.02 -31.00 -4.77
N ASP A 175 -6.34 -29.90 -5.43
CA ASP A 175 -5.40 -28.99 -6.05
C ASP A 175 -4.84 -28.01 -5.02
N VAL A 176 -5.69 -27.55 -4.11
CA VAL A 176 -5.28 -26.68 -2.98
C VAL A 176 -4.25 -27.39 -2.09
N PHE A 177 -4.42 -28.69 -1.84
CA PHE A 177 -3.50 -29.48 -1.03
C PHE A 177 -2.36 -30.13 -1.82
N SER A 178 -2.20 -29.80 -3.10
CA SER A 178 -1.06 -30.26 -3.89
C SER A 178 0.26 -29.79 -3.28
N ASP A 179 1.32 -30.58 -3.45
CA ASP A 179 2.67 -30.23 -3.00
C ASP A 179 3.14 -28.92 -3.65
N GLU A 180 2.71 -28.64 -4.88
CA GLU A 180 3.03 -27.40 -5.59
C GLU A 180 2.48 -26.17 -4.85
N VAL A 181 1.18 -26.20 -4.51
CA VAL A 181 0.53 -25.08 -3.80
C VAL A 181 1.10 -24.93 -2.39
N ARG A 182 1.33 -26.04 -1.68
CA ARG A 182 1.88 -26.03 -0.33
C ARG A 182 3.31 -25.49 -0.28
N ASN A 183 4.20 -25.98 -1.14
CA ASN A 183 5.59 -25.52 -1.20
C ASN A 183 5.65 -24.05 -1.60
N TRP A 184 4.84 -23.63 -2.57
CA TRP A 184 4.77 -22.23 -2.95
C TRP A 184 4.32 -21.33 -1.79
N CYS A 185 3.32 -21.77 -1.00
CA CYS A 185 2.87 -21.01 0.17
C CYS A 185 3.99 -20.85 1.22
N LEU A 186 4.79 -21.89 1.44
CA LEU A 186 5.92 -21.85 2.38
C LEU A 186 7.04 -20.91 1.90
N ASP A 187 7.31 -20.91 0.60
CA ASP A 187 8.44 -20.16 0.03
C ASP A 187 8.12 -18.67 -0.21
N ASN A 188 6.84 -18.32 -0.42
CA ASN A 188 6.45 -17.00 -0.92
C ASN A 188 5.56 -16.19 0.03
N LEU A 189 4.93 -16.83 1.02
CA LEU A 189 4.07 -16.12 1.98
C LEU A 189 4.85 -15.82 3.26
N SER A 190 4.47 -14.74 3.93
CA SER A 190 5.14 -14.32 5.16
C SER A 190 4.88 -15.26 6.34
N ALA A 191 3.79 -16.02 6.29
CA ALA A 191 3.50 -17.14 7.18
C ALA A 191 2.68 -18.21 6.44
N PRO A 192 2.79 -19.49 6.82
CA PRO A 192 1.94 -20.55 6.26
C PRO A 192 0.45 -20.25 6.54
N PRO A 193 -0.42 -20.27 5.52
CA PRO A 193 -1.82 -19.99 5.71
C PRO A 193 -2.53 -21.17 6.39
N MET A 194 -3.59 -20.87 7.13
CA MET A 194 -4.43 -21.91 7.73
C MET A 194 -5.40 -22.43 6.67
N MET A 195 -5.34 -23.73 6.38
CA MET A 195 -6.19 -24.37 5.37
C MET A 195 -7.15 -25.34 6.03
N VAL A 196 -8.45 -25.04 5.98
CA VAL A 196 -9.53 -25.85 6.53
C VAL A 196 -10.37 -26.41 5.38
N PRO A 197 -10.42 -27.74 5.19
CA PRO A 197 -11.28 -28.34 4.17
C PRO A 197 -12.77 -28.02 4.38
N ASP A 198 -13.48 -27.66 3.32
CA ASP A 198 -14.93 -27.45 3.31
C ASP A 198 -15.54 -28.10 2.05
N ALA A 199 -16.04 -29.33 2.22
CA ALA A 199 -16.49 -30.18 1.11
C ALA A 199 -15.43 -30.37 0.01
N GLU A 200 -15.74 -29.97 -1.22
CA GLU A 200 -14.84 -30.00 -2.41
C GLU A 200 -13.93 -28.76 -2.50
N GLU A 201 -14.04 -27.84 -1.55
CA GLU A 201 -13.28 -26.60 -1.48
C GLU A 201 -12.46 -26.55 -0.17
N VAL A 202 -11.69 -25.49 -0.01
CA VAL A 202 -10.85 -25.21 1.14
C VAL A 202 -10.99 -23.75 1.51
N LEU A 203 -11.22 -23.50 2.79
CA LEU A 203 -11.11 -22.19 3.40
C LEU A 203 -9.64 -21.95 3.74
N ILE A 204 -9.05 -20.95 3.11
CA ILE A 204 -7.65 -20.55 3.33
C ILE A 204 -7.65 -19.19 4.03
N SER A 205 -7.22 -19.16 5.29
CA SER A 205 -7.08 -17.94 6.08
C SER A 205 -5.62 -17.50 6.12
N PHE A 206 -5.39 -16.22 5.83
CA PHE A 206 -4.05 -15.65 5.74
C PHE A 206 -3.75 -14.77 6.94
N ALA A 207 -2.49 -14.77 7.38
CA ALA A 207 -2.04 -13.88 8.45
C ALA A 207 -2.02 -12.40 8.02
N LYS A 208 -1.90 -12.13 6.70
CA LYS A 208 -1.82 -10.79 6.12
C LYS A 208 -2.62 -10.69 4.83
N VAL A 209 -3.06 -9.46 4.53
CA VAL A 209 -3.79 -9.16 3.29
C VAL A 209 -2.89 -9.38 2.07
N SER A 210 -1.61 -9.01 2.19
CA SER A 210 -0.63 -9.24 1.14
C SER A 210 -0.58 -10.72 0.79
N ASP A 211 -0.37 -11.61 1.76
CA ASP A 211 -0.30 -13.06 1.56
C ASP A 211 -1.56 -13.61 0.84
N ALA A 212 -2.75 -13.16 1.24
CA ALA A 212 -4.00 -13.53 0.59
C ALA A 212 -4.04 -13.16 -0.90
N VAL A 213 -3.51 -11.97 -1.24
CA VAL A 213 -3.49 -11.50 -2.62
C VAL A 213 -2.36 -12.14 -3.43
N TYR A 214 -1.20 -12.37 -2.83
CA TYR A 214 -0.11 -13.15 -3.43
C TYR A 214 -0.63 -14.51 -3.87
N PHE A 215 -1.29 -15.22 -2.95
CA PHE A 215 -1.92 -16.50 -3.23
C PHE A 215 -2.97 -16.39 -4.34
N LYS A 216 -3.84 -15.39 -4.26
CA LYS A 216 -4.88 -15.15 -5.26
C LYS A 216 -4.28 -14.90 -6.65
N LEU A 217 -3.29 -14.02 -6.79
CA LEU A 217 -2.67 -13.69 -8.08
C LEU A 217 -1.99 -14.91 -8.72
N GLN A 218 -1.42 -15.78 -7.89
CA GLN A 218 -0.71 -16.96 -8.35
C GLN A 218 -1.65 -18.09 -8.79
N TRP A 219 -2.70 -18.35 -8.00
CA TRP A 219 -3.47 -19.59 -8.12
C TRP A 219 -4.92 -19.39 -8.52
N CYS A 220 -5.49 -18.20 -8.29
CA CYS A 220 -6.90 -17.91 -8.49
C CYS A 220 -7.10 -16.94 -9.66
N TRP A 221 -7.72 -17.43 -10.74
CA TRP A 221 -8.17 -16.62 -11.88
C TRP A 221 -9.69 -16.60 -12.00
#